data_AF-A0A841NER9-F1
#
_entry.id   AF-A0A841NER9-F1
#
_cell.length_a   1.000
_cell.length_b   1.000
_cell.length_c   1.000
_cell.angle_alpha   90.00
_cell.angle_beta   90.00
_cell.angle_gamma   90.00
#
_symmetry.space_group_name_H-M   'P 1'
#
loop_
_entity.id
_entity.type
_entity.pdbx_description
1 polymer ?
#
loop_
_entity_poly.entity_id
_entity_poly.type
_entity_poly.pdbx_seq_one_letter_code
_entity_poly.pdbx_strand_id
1 'polypeptide(L)'
;MMLKKIFDFFRNSSPAVEISVFPVTEEKKLSFTENPDIPELPENISYRSTETKIKKRIDDLQQYTEDYKEYCLEKTGNQHILKAKGYKVIDKDTAAETIKISGDAFIFHNEHKILRIESEYFVKYIQQEYNPITKLIENAYD
;
A
#
# COMPACT_ATOMS: atom_id res chain seq x y z
N MET A 1 -14.92 9.31 7.00
CA MET A 1 -15.44 9.66 5.66
C MET A 1 -14.53 9.22 4.50
N MET A 2 -13.23 8.95 4.74
CA MET A 2 -12.23 8.65 3.70
C MET A 2 -12.08 7.15 3.37
N LEU A 3 -12.20 6.27 4.38
CA LEU A 3 -12.25 4.81 4.17
C LEU A 3 -13.33 4.41 3.15
N LYS A 4 -14.48 5.09 3.18
CA LYS A 4 -15.59 4.85 2.25
C LYS A 4 -15.15 5.05 0.79
N LYS A 5 -14.34 6.06 0.48
CA LYS A 5 -13.86 6.34 -0.88
C LYS A 5 -12.88 5.28 -1.38
N ILE A 6 -12.00 4.79 -0.49
CA ILE A 6 -11.07 3.70 -0.79
C ILE A 6 -11.85 2.42 -1.07
N PHE A 7 -12.78 2.04 -0.18
CA PHE A 7 -13.67 0.89 -0.38
C PHE A 7 -14.52 1.01 -1.66
N ASP A 8 -15.04 2.21 -1.95
CA ASP A 8 -15.85 2.46 -3.15
C ASP A 8 -15.00 2.37 -4.44
N PHE A 9 -13.72 2.75 -4.41
CA PHE A 9 -12.80 2.58 -5.54
C PHE A 9 -12.58 1.09 -5.88
N PHE A 10 -12.37 0.24 -4.86
CA PHE A 10 -12.25 -1.21 -5.05
C PHE A 10 -13.58 -1.85 -5.50
N ARG A 11 -14.72 -1.36 -4.99
CA ARG A 11 -16.07 -1.83 -5.37
C ARG A 11 -16.42 -1.52 -6.83
N ASN A 12 -16.01 -0.35 -7.33
CA ASN A 12 -16.35 0.10 -8.69
C ASN A 12 -15.40 -0.43 -9.78
N SER A 13 -14.29 -1.08 -9.39
CA SER A 13 -13.25 -1.56 -10.32
C SER A 13 -13.26 -3.08 -10.53
N SER A 14 -14.28 -3.78 -10.03
CA SER A 14 -14.46 -5.24 -10.17
C SER A 14 -15.89 -5.59 -10.61
N PRO A 15 -16.12 -6.73 -11.28
CA PRO A 15 -17.48 -7.17 -11.60
C PRO A 15 -18.24 -7.41 -10.30
N ALA A 16 -19.45 -6.86 -10.23
CA ALA A 16 -20.26 -6.74 -9.02
C ALA A 16 -20.39 -8.02 -8.19
N VAL A 17 -20.06 -7.93 -6.91
CA VAL A 17 -20.68 -8.75 -5.86
C VAL A 17 -21.26 -7.77 -4.83
N GLU A 18 -22.58 -7.78 -4.68
CA GLU A 18 -23.32 -6.90 -3.79
C GLU A 18 -22.90 -7.11 -2.33
N ILE A 19 -22.55 -6.02 -1.64
CA ILE A 19 -22.41 -6.00 -0.19
C ILE A 19 -23.24 -4.83 0.32
N SER A 20 -24.40 -5.14 0.91
CA SER A 20 -25.27 -4.17 1.57
C SER A 20 -24.64 -3.69 2.88
N VAL A 21 -24.47 -2.38 3.06
CA VAL A 21 -23.99 -1.79 4.32
C VAL A 21 -24.95 -0.70 4.76
N PHE A 22 -25.64 -0.93 5.88
CA PHE A 22 -26.38 0.09 6.61
C PHE A 22 -25.43 0.93 7.48
N PRO A 23 -25.63 2.25 7.62
CA PRO A 23 -24.75 3.10 8.42
C PRO A 23 -25.22 3.14 9.87
N VAL A 24 -24.30 3.01 10.82
CA VAL A 24 -24.52 3.42 12.21
C VAL A 24 -23.46 4.44 12.60
N THR A 25 -23.97 5.55 13.12
CA THR A 25 -23.28 6.76 13.55
C THR A 25 -22.84 6.65 15.02
N GLU A 26 -21.79 7.41 15.34
CA GLU A 26 -21.35 7.87 16.67
C GLU A 26 -20.49 6.95 17.56
N GLU A 27 -19.41 7.58 18.03
CA GLU A 27 -18.34 7.08 18.88
C GLU A 27 -18.82 6.88 20.32
N LYS A 28 -18.55 5.71 20.90
CA LYS A 28 -18.55 5.54 22.35
C LYS A 28 -17.59 4.42 22.77
N LYS A 29 -16.60 4.80 23.58
CA LYS A 29 -15.67 3.98 24.39
C LYS A 29 -15.82 2.46 24.24
N LEU A 30 -14.90 1.83 23.51
CA LEU A 30 -14.81 0.37 23.41
C LEU A 30 -14.26 -0.20 24.73
N SER A 31 -15.15 -0.68 25.59
CA SER A 31 -14.84 -1.75 26.54
C SER A 31 -15.23 -3.07 25.89
N PHE A 32 -14.24 -3.91 25.61
CA PHE A 32 -14.46 -5.24 25.03
C PHE A 32 -15.17 -6.13 26.05
N THR A 33 -16.40 -6.51 25.73
CA THR A 33 -17.05 -7.67 26.33
C THR A 33 -17.14 -8.69 25.22
N GLU A 34 -16.47 -9.83 25.37
CA GLU A 34 -16.51 -10.92 24.40
C GLU A 34 -17.94 -11.42 24.27
N ASN A 35 -18.49 -11.34 23.06
CA ASN A 35 -19.84 -11.81 22.75
C ASN A 35 -19.71 -13.20 22.10
N PRO A 36 -20.23 -14.29 22.71
CA PRO A 36 -19.94 -15.66 22.30
C PRO A 36 -20.64 -16.14 21.02
N ASP A 37 -21.35 -15.28 20.28
CA ASP A 37 -22.22 -15.66 19.15
C ASP A 37 -21.79 -15.06 17.79
N ILE A 38 -20.50 -14.87 17.53
CA ILE A 38 -19.99 -14.60 16.18
C ILE A 38 -19.58 -15.93 15.56
N PRO A 39 -20.14 -16.36 14.41
CA PRO A 39 -19.63 -17.52 13.69
C PRO A 39 -18.17 -17.23 13.32
N GLU A 40 -17.24 -18.05 13.80
CA GLU A 40 -15.83 -17.96 13.41
C GLU A 40 -15.75 -18.01 11.88
N LEU A 41 -15.35 -16.89 11.27
CA LEU A 41 -15.01 -16.88 9.86
C LEU A 41 -13.79 -17.80 9.71
N PRO A 42 -13.80 -18.75 8.77
CA PRO A 42 -12.69 -19.67 8.61
C PRO A 42 -11.41 -18.88 8.38
N GLU A 43 -10.38 -19.16 9.19
CA GLU A 43 -9.06 -18.50 9.23
C GLU A 43 -8.24 -18.61 7.92
N ASN A 44 -8.86 -19.02 6.81
CA ASN A 44 -8.18 -19.30 5.56
C ASN A 44 -8.99 -18.78 4.36
N ILE A 45 -9.24 -17.48 4.32
CA ILE A 45 -9.51 -16.81 3.04
C ILE A 45 -8.14 -16.62 2.37
N SER A 46 -7.68 -17.66 1.69
CA SER A 46 -6.61 -17.55 0.71
C SER A 46 -7.08 -16.59 -0.37
N TYR A 47 -6.51 -15.38 -0.39
CA TYR A 47 -6.54 -14.53 -1.58
C TYR A 47 -5.82 -15.33 -2.66
N ARG A 48 -6.57 -16.04 -3.52
CA ARG A 48 -6.01 -16.65 -4.73
C ARG A 48 -5.42 -15.51 -5.54
N SER A 49 -4.10 -15.36 -5.48
CA SER A 49 -3.39 -14.58 -6.48
C SER A 49 -3.74 -15.22 -7.82
N THR A 50 -4.31 -14.44 -8.72
CA THR A 50 -4.37 -14.80 -10.14
C THR A 50 -2.96 -15.22 -10.54
N GLU A 51 -2.79 -16.51 -10.84
CA GLU A 51 -1.59 -17.18 -11.35
C GLU A 51 -0.32 -16.31 -11.28
N THR A 52 0.47 -16.46 -10.20
CA THR A 52 1.78 -15.81 -10.07
C THR A 52 2.64 -16.24 -11.26
N LYS A 53 2.62 -15.48 -12.36
CA LYS A 53 3.53 -15.66 -13.48
C LYS A 53 4.93 -15.57 -12.90
N ILE A 54 5.64 -16.71 -12.91
CA ILE A 54 7.01 -16.80 -12.40
C ILE A 54 7.81 -15.69 -13.08
N LYS A 55 8.16 -14.65 -12.31
CA LYS A 55 8.88 -13.51 -12.86
C LYS A 55 10.29 -13.97 -13.20
N LYS A 56 10.74 -13.64 -14.42
CA LYS A 56 12.10 -13.98 -14.86
C LYS A 56 13.13 -13.36 -13.92
N ARG A 57 14.21 -14.12 -13.70
CA ARG A 57 15.43 -13.62 -13.06
C ARG A 57 16.00 -12.49 -13.91
N ILE A 58 16.47 -11.44 -13.24
CA ILE A 58 17.13 -10.28 -13.85
C ILE A 58 18.57 -10.33 -13.34
N ASP A 59 19.52 -10.48 -14.26
CA ASP A 59 20.93 -10.63 -13.91
C ASP A 59 21.64 -9.27 -13.75
N ASP A 60 21.26 -8.28 -14.55
CA ASP A 60 21.71 -6.89 -14.42
C ASP A 60 20.51 -5.96 -14.29
N LEU A 61 20.25 -5.50 -13.07
CA LEU A 61 19.13 -4.61 -12.78
C LEU A 61 19.38 -3.18 -13.27
N GLN A 62 20.63 -2.73 -13.31
CA GLN A 62 20.96 -1.37 -13.72
C GLN A 62 20.69 -1.20 -15.21
N GLN A 63 21.16 -2.14 -16.03
CA GLN A 63 20.83 -2.19 -17.45
C GLN A 63 19.33 -2.40 -17.68
N TYR A 64 18.68 -3.27 -16.90
CA TYR A 64 17.25 -3.56 -17.06
C TYR A 64 16.33 -2.36 -16.78
N THR A 65 16.80 -1.40 -15.98
CA THR A 65 16.03 -0.22 -15.56
C THR A 65 16.57 1.10 -16.13
N GLU A 66 17.44 1.03 -17.15
CA GLU A 66 18.07 2.21 -17.75
C GLU A 66 17.05 3.20 -18.35
N ASP A 67 15.99 2.69 -18.96
CA ASP A 67 14.92 3.49 -19.59
C ASP A 67 13.75 3.80 -18.63
N TYR A 68 13.87 3.43 -17.35
CA TYR A 68 12.76 3.56 -16.40
C TYR A 68 12.65 4.99 -15.90
N LYS A 69 11.41 5.41 -15.64
CA LYS A 69 11.13 6.67 -14.97
C LYS A 69 11.36 6.53 -13.48
N GLU A 70 11.93 7.56 -12.89
CA GLU A 70 12.16 7.63 -11.45
C GLU A 70 11.07 8.46 -10.77
N TYR A 71 10.71 8.05 -9.55
CA TYR A 71 9.84 8.80 -8.66
C TYR A 71 10.38 8.71 -7.24
N CYS A 72 10.62 9.88 -6.64
CA CYS A 72 11.04 10.00 -5.26
C CYS A 72 9.81 9.93 -4.35
N LEU A 73 9.75 8.90 -3.52
CA LEU A 73 8.59 8.60 -2.66
C LEU A 73 8.51 9.54 -1.44
N GLU A 74 9.64 10.12 -1.02
CA GLU A 74 9.71 11.12 0.04
C GLU A 74 10.95 11.99 -0.07
N LYS A 75 10.83 13.25 0.33
CA LYS A 75 11.94 14.22 0.31
C LYS A 75 12.70 14.22 1.63
N THR A 76 13.33 13.11 1.97
CA THR A 76 14.17 12.95 3.16
C THR A 76 15.65 12.90 2.77
N GLY A 77 16.55 12.80 3.76
CA GLY A 77 17.97 12.52 3.51
C GLY A 77 18.25 11.07 3.12
N ASN A 78 17.30 10.16 3.35
CA ASN A 78 17.40 8.75 3.02
C ASN A 78 16.13 8.33 2.28
N GLN A 79 16.21 8.38 0.94
CA GLN A 79 15.03 8.36 0.07
C GLN A 79 14.81 7.00 -0.56
N HIS A 80 13.55 6.61 -0.65
CA HIS A 80 13.06 5.54 -1.49
C HIS A 80 12.77 6.07 -2.90
N ILE A 81 13.41 5.45 -3.89
CA ILE A 81 13.24 5.78 -5.31
C ILE A 81 12.53 4.63 -6.02
N LEU A 82 11.33 4.92 -6.53
CA LEU A 82 10.62 4.03 -7.43
C LEU A 82 11.18 4.18 -8.85
N LYS A 83 11.64 3.08 -9.46
CA LYS A 83 11.90 2.99 -10.90
C LYS A 83 10.82 2.13 -11.56
N ALA A 84 10.12 2.68 -12.56
CA ALA A 84 9.11 1.96 -13.32
C ALA A 84 9.06 2.43 -14.78
N LYS A 85 8.65 1.57 -15.72
CA LYS A 85 8.38 1.98 -17.12
C LYS A 85 7.31 3.06 -17.20
N GLY A 86 6.29 2.95 -16.35
CA GLY A 86 5.28 3.96 -16.16
C GLY A 86 4.65 3.85 -14.78
N TYR A 87 4.35 4.99 -14.18
CA TYR A 87 3.61 5.07 -12.92
C TYR A 87 2.60 6.21 -12.97
N LYS A 88 1.59 6.13 -12.11
CA LYS A 88 0.63 7.19 -11.83
C LYS A 88 0.26 7.18 -10.36
N VAL A 89 0.40 8.32 -9.70
CA VAL A 89 -0.18 8.54 -8.36
C VAL A 89 -1.68 8.71 -8.54
N ILE A 90 -2.47 7.82 -7.94
CA ILE A 90 -3.94 7.82 -8.10
C ILE A 90 -4.60 8.55 -6.94
N ASP A 91 -4.04 8.39 -5.75
CA ASP A 91 -4.50 9.04 -4.54
C ASP A 91 -3.30 9.39 -3.65
N LYS A 92 -3.40 10.50 -2.93
CA LYS A 92 -2.34 10.97 -2.04
C LYS A 92 -2.93 11.87 -0.96
N ASP A 93 -2.62 11.55 0.28
CA ASP A 93 -2.90 12.39 1.43
C ASP A 93 -1.67 12.48 2.36
N THR A 94 -1.89 12.90 3.61
CA THR A 94 -0.82 13.06 4.61
C THR A 94 -0.31 11.74 5.19
N ALA A 95 -1.07 10.65 5.06
CA ALA A 95 -0.82 9.35 5.68
C ALA A 95 -0.51 8.25 4.67
N ALA A 96 -0.96 8.37 3.42
CA ALA A 96 -0.77 7.35 2.40
C ALA A 96 -0.70 7.93 0.98
N GLU A 97 0.01 7.21 0.11
CA GLU A 97 0.09 7.47 -1.31
C GLU A 97 -0.14 6.17 -2.10
N THR A 98 -1.17 6.17 -2.95
CA THR A 98 -1.51 5.01 -3.79
C THR A 98 -0.97 5.20 -5.19
N ILE A 99 -0.15 4.26 -5.63
CA ILE A 99 0.57 4.33 -6.90
C ILE A 99 0.19 3.13 -7.76
N LYS A 100 -0.22 3.42 -9.00
CA LYS A 100 -0.38 2.44 -10.07
C LYS A 100 0.90 2.38 -10.88
N ILE A 101 1.39 1.18 -11.14
CA ILE A 101 2.55 0.91 -11.99
C ILE A 101 2.14 0.17 -13.27
N SER A 102 2.94 0.32 -14.32
CA SER A 102 2.81 -0.44 -15.57
C SER A 102 4.06 -1.28 -15.79
N GLY A 103 3.88 -2.59 -15.86
CA GLY A 103 4.99 -3.54 -16.01
C GLY A 103 5.74 -3.78 -14.70
N ASP A 104 7.05 -4.04 -14.80
CA ASP A 104 7.91 -4.19 -13.63
C ASP A 104 8.25 -2.83 -13.02
N ALA A 105 8.34 -2.81 -11.69
CA ALA A 105 8.81 -1.69 -10.93
C ALA A 105 9.67 -2.14 -9.76
N PHE A 106 10.59 -1.27 -9.36
CA PHE A 106 11.57 -1.54 -8.32
C PHE A 106 11.66 -0.35 -7.37
N ILE A 107 11.78 -0.61 -6.08
CA ILE A 107 12.08 0.40 -5.07
C ILE A 107 13.54 0.24 -4.66
N PHE A 108 14.29 1.33 -4.80
CA PHE A 108 15.67 1.45 -4.37
C PHE A 108 15.72 2.25 -3.08
N HIS A 109 16.51 1.77 -2.13
CA HIS A 109 16.77 2.42 -0.86
C HIS A 109 18.21 2.12 -0.44
N ASN A 110 18.84 3.01 0.33
CA ASN A 110 20.24 2.84 0.73
C ASN A 110 20.43 1.84 1.87
N GLU A 111 19.42 1.63 2.70
CA GLU A 111 19.53 0.79 3.92
C GLU A 111 19.05 -0.64 3.71
N HIS A 112 18.23 -0.88 2.68
CA HIS A 112 17.57 -2.16 2.45
C HIS A 112 17.80 -2.69 1.04
N LYS A 113 17.49 -3.97 0.85
CA LYS A 113 17.56 -4.60 -0.47
C LYS A 113 16.51 -4.00 -1.39
N ILE A 114 16.83 -3.98 -2.67
CA ILE A 114 15.93 -3.52 -3.72
C ILE A 114 14.68 -4.41 -3.74
N LEU A 115 13.52 -3.77 -3.64
CA LEU A 115 12.23 -4.46 -3.67
C LEU A 115 11.68 -4.45 -5.08
N ARG A 116 11.19 -5.59 -5.58
CA ARG A 116 10.44 -5.67 -6.83
C ARG A 116 8.95 -5.69 -6.52
N ILE A 117 8.19 -4.79 -7.13
CA ILE A 117 6.74 -4.73 -6.91
C ILE A 117 6.04 -5.87 -7.64
N GLU A 118 5.15 -6.57 -6.94
CA GLU A 118 4.45 -7.75 -7.46
C GLU A 118 3.04 -7.46 -7.98
N SER A 119 2.47 -6.32 -7.60
CA SER A 119 1.11 -5.89 -7.93
C SER A 119 1.11 -4.65 -8.83
N GLU A 120 0.07 -4.49 -9.65
CA GLU A 120 -0.16 -3.27 -10.43
C GLU A 120 -0.36 -2.03 -9.54
N TYR A 121 -0.78 -2.24 -8.30
CA TYR A 121 -1.01 -1.19 -7.31
C TYR A 121 -0.20 -1.46 -6.06
N PHE A 122 0.44 -0.43 -5.52
CA PHE A 122 1.01 -0.45 -4.18
C PHE A 122 0.66 0.84 -3.43
N VAL A 123 0.68 0.73 -2.11
CA VAL A 123 0.39 1.85 -1.21
C VAL A 123 1.64 2.09 -0.37
N LYS A 124 2.13 3.32 -0.39
CA LYS A 124 3.10 3.81 0.56
C LYS A 124 2.37 4.38 1.76
N TYR A 125 2.71 3.93 2.95
CA TYR A 125 2.21 4.50 4.20
C TYR A 125 3.25 5.45 4.79
N ILE A 126 2.77 6.50 5.43
CA ILE A 126 3.57 7.46 6.18
C ILE A 126 3.13 7.30 7.63
N GLN A 127 4.04 6.79 8.45
CA GLN A 127 3.78 6.61 9.88
C GLN A 127 4.14 7.91 10.60
N GLN A 128 3.40 8.22 11.66
CA GLN A 128 3.74 9.32 12.54
C GLN A 128 4.38 8.76 13.80
N GLU A 129 5.63 9.12 14.05
CA GLU A 129 6.41 8.65 15.19
C GLU A 129 6.74 9.79 16.14
N TYR A 130 6.66 9.51 17.43
CA TYR A 130 7.08 10.45 18.46
C TYR A 130 8.59 10.35 18.67
N ASN A 131 9.31 11.44 18.39
CA ASN A 131 10.72 11.54 18.65
C ASN A 131 10.97 11.96 20.11
N PRO A 132 11.54 11.10 20.97
CA PRO A 132 11.69 11.40 22.40
C PRO A 132 12.74 12.49 22.69
N ILE A 133 13.66 12.76 21.76
CA ILE A 133 14.72 13.75 21.93
C ILE A 133 14.17 15.14 21.62
N THR A 134 13.50 15.29 20.48
CA THR A 134 12.92 16.58 20.05
C THR A 134 11.55 16.84 20.68
N LYS A 135 10.88 15.79 21.19
CA LYS A 135 9.51 15.80 21.72
C LYS A 135 8.45 16.21 20.68
N LEU A 136 8.75 15.98 19.40
CA LEU A 136 7.86 16.27 18.28
C LEU A 136 7.36 14.97 17.65
N ILE A 137 6.17 15.02 17.06
CA ILE A 137 5.66 13.96 16.19
C ILE A 137 6.16 14.26 14.78
N GLU A 138 6.87 13.31 14.20
CA GLU A 138 7.51 13.42 12.88
C GLU A 138 7.04 12.28 11.97
N ASN A 139 7.11 12.50 10.66
CA ASN A 139 6.78 11.45 9.70
C ASN A 139 7.97 10.48 9.57
N ALA A 140 7.71 9.20 9.78
CA ALA A 140 8.58 8.09 9.42
C ALA A 140 8.17 7.54 8.05
N TYR A 141 9.17 7.24 7.23
CA TYR A 141 9.02 6.73 5.88
C TYR A 141 9.82 5.43 5.77
N ASP A 142 9.11 4.32 5.62
CA ASP A 142 9.63 2.95 5.44
C ASP A 142 8.82 2.27 4.31
#